data_AF-A0A4W3JSX7-F1
#
_entry.id   AF-A0A4W3JSX7-F1
#
_cell.length_a   1.000
_cell.length_b   1.000
_cell.length_c   1.000
_cell.angle_alpha   90.00
_cell.angle_beta   90.00
_cell.angle_gamma   90.00
#
_symmetry.space_group_name_H-M   'P 1'
#
loop_
_entity.id
_entity.type
_entity.pdbx_description
1 polymer ?
#
loop_
_entity_poly.entity_id
_entity_poly.type
_entity_poly.pdbx_seq_one_letter_code
_entity_poly.pdbx_strand_id
1 'polypeptide(L)'
;PTKNMDFRKKWDKDEYEKLAQKRLLEEREKRDAKPPTPVKRELLRHRDYKVDLESKLGKTIVITKTTPQSEMGGYYCNVCDCVVKDSINFLDHINGKKHQRNLGMSMKVERSTLDQVKKRFELNKKKIEEKQKEYDFEERMKELREEEEKAKAYRKEKQKEKKRKAEEELTFEEDDEMAAVMGFSGFGSTKKSS
;
A
#
# COMPACT_ATOMS: atom_id res chain seq x y z
N PRO A 1 -25.22 -4.14 77.64
CA PRO A 1 -24.15 -4.15 76.62
C PRO A 1 -22.76 -4.24 77.27
N THR A 2 -22.36 -5.45 77.64
CA THR A 2 -21.05 -5.73 78.24
C THR A 2 -20.03 -5.98 77.12
N LYS A 3 -19.12 -5.04 76.90
CA LYS A 3 -18.02 -5.20 75.95
C LYS A 3 -17.04 -6.25 76.49
N ASN A 4 -17.00 -7.40 75.83
CA ASN A 4 -16.12 -8.50 76.15
C ASN A 4 -14.68 -8.13 75.75
N MET A 5 -13.80 -7.91 76.75
CA MET A 5 -12.39 -7.55 76.57
C MET A 5 -11.52 -8.81 76.48
N ASP A 6 -11.81 -9.69 75.52
CA ASP A 6 -11.00 -10.88 75.23
C ASP A 6 -10.10 -10.61 74.01
N PHE A 7 -8.81 -10.40 74.24
CA PHE A 7 -7.79 -10.19 73.18
C PHE A 7 -7.43 -11.47 72.39
N ARG A 8 -8.16 -12.57 72.59
CA ARG A 8 -7.99 -13.81 71.85
C ARG A 8 -8.98 -13.83 70.69
N LYS A 9 -8.47 -13.85 69.46
CA LYS A 9 -9.27 -13.96 68.23
C LYS A 9 -10.13 -15.23 68.28
N LYS A 10 -11.39 -15.08 68.69
CA LYS A 10 -12.38 -16.15 68.64
C LYS A 10 -12.84 -16.24 67.18
N TRP A 11 -12.83 -17.45 66.64
CA TRP A 11 -13.36 -17.68 65.31
C TRP A 11 -14.88 -17.68 65.42
N ASP A 12 -15.52 -16.67 64.84
CA ASP A 12 -16.97 -16.57 64.79
C ASP A 12 -17.50 -17.57 63.76
N LYS A 13 -17.97 -18.73 64.25
CA LYS A 13 -18.42 -19.86 63.43
C LYS A 13 -19.46 -19.43 62.39
N ASP A 14 -20.39 -18.56 62.77
CA ASP A 14 -21.45 -18.04 61.88
C ASP A 14 -20.91 -17.23 60.70
N GLU A 15 -19.83 -16.47 60.89
CA GLU A 15 -19.20 -15.70 59.80
C GLU A 15 -18.48 -16.62 58.82
N TYR A 16 -17.79 -17.63 59.33
CA TYR A 16 -17.09 -18.61 58.50
C TYR A 16 -18.07 -19.55 57.76
N GLU A 17 -19.20 -19.90 58.37
CA GLU A 17 -20.27 -20.64 57.72
C GLU A 17 -20.90 -19.85 56.58
N LYS A 18 -21.17 -18.55 56.76
CA LYS A 18 -21.66 -17.66 55.68
C LYS A 18 -20.63 -17.51 54.56
N LEU A 19 -19.35 -17.40 54.89
CA LEU A 19 -18.28 -17.31 53.89
C LEU A 19 -18.13 -18.62 53.09
N ALA A 20 -18.26 -19.77 53.75
CA ALA A 20 -18.26 -21.08 53.10
C ALA A 20 -19.49 -21.27 52.20
N GLN A 21 -20.68 -20.90 52.67
CA GLN A 21 -21.91 -20.92 51.87
C GLN A 21 -21.80 -19.99 50.65
N LYS A 22 -21.20 -18.80 50.82
CA LYS A 22 -20.98 -17.86 49.71
C LYS A 22 -20.02 -18.43 48.65
N ARG A 23 -18.95 -19.09 49.07
CA ARG A 23 -18.05 -19.80 48.13
C ARG A 23 -18.75 -20.94 47.40
N LEU A 24 -19.56 -21.74 48.11
CA LEU A 24 -20.31 -22.83 47.50
C LEU A 24 -21.38 -22.33 46.52
N LEU A 25 -22.05 -21.22 46.83
CA LEU A 25 -22.99 -20.57 45.93
C LEU A 25 -22.27 -20.00 44.70
N GLU A 26 -21.14 -19.33 44.87
CA GLU A 26 -20.36 -18.79 43.76
C GLU A 26 -19.79 -19.92 42.86
N GLU A 27 -19.37 -21.04 43.45
CA GLU A 27 -18.92 -22.22 42.70
C GLU A 27 -20.08 -22.96 42.02
N ARG A 28 -21.27 -22.97 42.62
CA ARG A 28 -22.49 -23.48 41.99
C ARG A 28 -22.93 -22.56 40.84
N GLU A 29 -22.95 -21.25 41.03
CA GLU A 29 -23.27 -20.27 39.98
C GLU A 29 -22.26 -20.31 38.83
N LYS A 30 -20.97 -20.59 39.08
CA LYS A 30 -19.97 -20.80 38.02
C LYS A 30 -20.15 -22.12 37.27
N ARG A 31 -20.70 -23.16 37.92
CA ARG A 31 -21.02 -24.45 37.29
C ARG A 31 -22.36 -24.42 36.54
N ASP A 32 -23.34 -23.71 37.09
CA ASP A 32 -24.67 -23.53 36.55
C ASP A 32 -24.76 -22.30 35.62
N ALA A 33 -23.66 -21.54 35.47
CA ALA A 33 -23.48 -20.57 34.41
C ALA A 33 -23.59 -21.31 33.08
N LYS A 34 -24.81 -21.27 32.56
CA LYS A 34 -25.26 -21.78 31.28
C LYS A 34 -24.15 -21.58 30.24
N PRO A 35 -23.81 -22.61 29.43
CA PRO A 35 -22.85 -22.43 28.34
C PRO A 35 -23.26 -21.18 27.55
N PRO A 36 -22.33 -20.26 27.27
CA PRO A 36 -22.66 -19.01 26.60
C PRO A 36 -23.45 -19.37 25.35
N THR A 37 -24.64 -18.78 25.22
CA THR A 37 -25.53 -18.93 24.07
C THR A 37 -24.69 -18.97 22.81
N PRO A 38 -24.90 -19.92 21.88
CA PRO A 38 -24.03 -20.07 20.72
C PRO A 38 -24.05 -18.76 19.95
N VAL A 39 -22.98 -17.98 20.14
CA VAL A 39 -22.77 -16.71 19.44
C VAL A 39 -22.88 -17.07 17.97
N LYS A 40 -23.90 -16.53 17.29
CA LYS A 40 -24.10 -16.72 15.86
C LYS A 40 -22.83 -16.20 15.21
N ARG A 41 -21.95 -17.13 14.88
CA ARG A 41 -20.65 -16.81 14.31
C ARG A 41 -20.90 -16.15 12.99
N GLU A 42 -20.38 -14.94 12.82
CA GLU A 42 -20.52 -14.22 11.58
C GLU A 42 -19.93 -15.05 10.43
N LEU A 43 -20.52 -14.87 9.26
CA LEU A 43 -20.09 -15.54 8.04
C LEU A 43 -18.68 -15.09 7.67
N LEU A 44 -17.96 -15.96 6.96
CA LEU A 44 -16.60 -15.69 6.55
C LEU A 44 -16.55 -14.44 5.65
N ARG A 45 -16.06 -13.34 6.20
CA ARG A 45 -15.76 -12.12 5.43
C ARG A 45 -14.37 -12.24 4.81
N HIS A 46 -14.22 -11.70 3.60
CA HIS A 46 -12.89 -11.50 3.04
C HIS A 46 -12.13 -10.45 3.87
N ARG A 47 -10.81 -10.59 3.98
CA ARG A 47 -9.99 -9.57 4.65
C ARG A 47 -9.79 -8.39 3.73
N ASP A 48 -10.00 -7.19 4.28
CA ASP A 48 -9.85 -5.93 3.56
C ASP A 48 -8.43 -5.33 3.69
N TYR A 49 -7.58 -5.91 4.54
CA TYR A 49 -6.20 -5.46 4.72
C TYR A 49 -5.20 -6.44 4.09
N LYS A 50 -4.23 -5.89 3.36
CA LYS A 50 -3.04 -6.63 2.92
C LYS A 50 -2.13 -6.78 4.15
N VAL A 51 -1.68 -7.99 4.41
CA VAL A 51 -0.70 -8.25 5.47
C VAL A 51 0.66 -7.87 4.92
N ASP A 52 1.34 -6.91 5.56
CA ASP A 52 2.65 -6.45 5.12
C ASP A 52 3.75 -7.28 5.80
N LEU A 53 4.24 -8.30 5.08
CA LEU A 53 5.30 -9.19 5.55
C LEU A 53 6.72 -8.69 5.19
N GLU A 54 6.81 -7.63 4.37
CA GLU A 54 8.07 -7.13 3.79
C GLU A 54 8.80 -6.11 4.68
N SER A 55 8.07 -5.40 5.54
CA SER A 55 8.61 -4.30 6.35
C SER A 55 9.61 -4.73 7.43
N LYS A 56 9.72 -6.04 7.69
CA LYS A 56 10.69 -6.66 8.61
C LYS A 56 11.81 -7.43 7.88
N LEU A 57 11.84 -7.46 6.55
CA LEU A 57 12.93 -8.11 5.80
C LEU A 57 14.24 -7.30 5.94
N GLY A 58 15.34 -7.99 6.21
CA GLY A 58 16.68 -7.39 6.30
C GLY A 58 17.01 -6.67 7.61
N LYS A 59 16.10 -6.63 8.59
CA LYS A 59 16.36 -6.02 9.91
C LYS A 59 16.84 -7.08 10.90
N THR A 60 18.05 -6.92 11.43
CA THR A 60 18.58 -7.75 12.53
C THR A 60 18.14 -7.15 13.86
N ILE A 61 17.28 -7.87 14.59
CA ILE A 61 16.80 -7.45 15.92
C ILE A 61 17.54 -8.28 16.96
N VAL A 62 18.22 -7.62 17.90
CA VAL A 62 18.89 -8.29 19.03
C VAL A 62 17.84 -8.69 20.05
N ILE A 63 17.62 -10.00 20.22
CA ILE A 63 16.63 -10.53 21.16
C ILE A 63 17.28 -10.66 22.55
N THR A 64 16.74 -9.95 23.53
CA THR A 64 17.12 -10.12 24.95
C THR A 64 16.04 -10.92 25.69
N LYS A 65 16.34 -11.44 26.90
CA LYS A 65 15.36 -12.24 27.68
C LYS A 65 14.14 -11.42 28.16
N THR A 66 14.22 -10.10 28.11
CA THR A 66 13.21 -9.14 28.59
C THR A 66 12.39 -8.48 27.48
N THR A 67 12.70 -8.72 26.20
CA THR A 67 11.90 -8.15 25.09
C THR A 67 10.52 -8.81 25.00
N PRO A 68 9.44 -8.02 24.83
CA PRO A 68 8.09 -8.55 24.70
C PRO A 68 7.97 -9.47 23.48
N GLN A 69 7.09 -10.49 23.57
CA GLN A 69 6.90 -11.49 22.51
C GLN A 69 6.54 -10.89 21.14
N SER A 70 5.99 -9.67 21.10
CA SER A 70 5.71 -8.90 19.89
C SER A 70 6.96 -8.46 19.11
N GLU A 71 8.09 -8.33 19.79
CA GLU A 71 9.38 -7.87 19.24
C GLU A 71 10.39 -9.01 19.12
N MET A 72 10.07 -10.18 19.66
CA MET A 72 10.85 -11.39 19.44
C MET A 72 10.81 -11.74 17.96
N GLY A 73 11.96 -12.15 17.40
CA GLY A 73 12.10 -12.45 15.98
C GLY A 73 10.98 -13.36 15.46
N GLY A 74 10.18 -12.82 14.53
CA GLY A 74 9.01 -13.50 13.96
C GLY A 74 7.82 -12.55 13.70
N TYR A 75 6.74 -13.14 13.21
CA TYR A 75 5.42 -12.53 13.07
C TYR A 75 4.59 -12.81 14.31
N TYR A 76 4.06 -11.75 14.94
CA TYR A 76 3.24 -11.85 16.13
C TYR A 76 1.74 -11.77 15.78
N CYS A 77 0.94 -12.66 16.35
CA CYS A 77 -0.52 -12.64 16.20
C CYS A 77 -1.21 -12.17 17.48
N ASN A 78 -1.91 -11.03 17.43
CA ASN A 78 -2.60 -10.42 18.58
C ASN A 78 -3.80 -11.22 19.10
N VAL A 79 -4.35 -12.15 18.31
CA VAL A 79 -5.58 -12.88 18.65
C VAL A 79 -5.28 -14.21 19.35
N CYS A 80 -4.07 -14.73 19.15
CA CYS A 80 -3.64 -16.04 19.63
C CYS A 80 -2.39 -15.98 20.51
N ASP A 81 -1.83 -14.78 20.73
CA ASP A 81 -0.61 -14.53 21.51
C ASP A 81 0.53 -15.51 21.21
N CYS A 82 0.73 -15.78 19.92
CA CYS A 82 1.78 -16.68 19.45
C CYS A 82 2.73 -15.98 18.48
N VAL A 83 4.01 -16.30 18.63
CA VAL A 83 5.07 -15.88 17.71
C VAL A 83 5.27 -16.97 16.66
N VAL A 84 5.07 -16.62 15.40
CA VAL A 84 5.27 -17.50 14.26
C VAL A 84 6.52 -17.06 13.51
N LYS A 85 7.46 -17.98 13.26
CA LYS A 85 8.78 -17.64 12.69
C LYS A 85 8.73 -17.40 11.19
N ASP A 86 7.85 -18.11 10.48
CA ASP A 86 7.76 -18.07 9.01
C ASP A 86 6.56 -17.27 8.52
N SER A 87 6.72 -16.64 7.36
CA SER A 87 5.68 -15.87 6.68
C SER A 87 4.48 -16.73 6.27
N ILE A 88 4.75 -17.92 5.74
CA ILE A 88 3.73 -18.89 5.30
C ILE A 88 2.94 -19.39 6.51
N ASN A 89 3.64 -19.78 7.58
CA ASN A 89 3.00 -20.25 8.80
C ASN A 89 2.18 -19.13 9.48
N PHE A 90 2.57 -17.86 9.34
CA PHE A 90 1.76 -16.74 9.83
C PHE A 90 0.46 -16.59 9.02
N LEU A 91 0.53 -16.70 7.70
CA LEU A 91 -0.68 -16.69 6.85
C LEU A 91 -1.61 -17.87 7.17
N ASP A 92 -1.05 -19.07 7.36
CA ASP A 92 -1.80 -20.27 7.75
C ASP A 92 -2.36 -20.16 9.17
N HIS A 93 -1.66 -19.47 10.07
CA HIS A 93 -2.14 -19.19 11.42
C HIS A 93 -3.36 -18.28 11.41
N ILE A 94 -3.32 -17.16 10.67
CA ILE A 94 -4.45 -16.22 10.57
C ILE A 94 -5.62 -16.91 9.85
N ASN A 95 -5.35 -17.77 8.86
CA ASN A 95 -6.37 -18.58 8.19
C ASN A 95 -6.81 -19.82 9.00
N GLY A 96 -6.18 -20.07 10.14
CA GLY A 96 -6.42 -21.25 10.95
C GLY A 96 -7.76 -21.23 11.67
N LYS A 97 -8.34 -22.41 11.87
CA LYS A 97 -9.62 -22.58 12.61
C LYS A 97 -9.58 -22.00 14.02
N LYS A 98 -8.42 -21.99 14.69
CA LYS A 98 -8.25 -21.44 16.04
C LYS A 98 -8.37 -19.92 16.03
N HIS A 99 -7.63 -19.25 15.14
CA HIS A 99 -7.66 -17.80 14.97
C HIS A 99 -9.07 -17.33 14.58
N GLN A 100 -9.67 -17.95 13.57
CA GLN A 100 -11.02 -17.62 13.10
C GLN A 100 -12.10 -17.81 14.17
N ARG A 101 -11.94 -18.82 15.04
CA ARG A 101 -12.86 -19.08 16.16
C ARG A 101 -12.79 -18.00 17.23
N ASN A 102 -11.60 -17.50 17.54
CA ASN A 102 -11.40 -16.39 18.48
C ASN A 102 -11.94 -15.07 17.91
N LEU A 103 -11.84 -14.87 16.60
CA LEU A 103 -12.49 -13.76 15.87
C LEU A 103 -14.01 -13.88 15.76
N GLY A 104 -14.61 -14.97 16.26
CA GLY A 104 -16.07 -15.14 16.23
C GLY A 104 -16.65 -15.43 14.84
N MET A 105 -15.80 -15.75 13.86
CA MET A 105 -16.24 -16.07 12.50
C MET A 105 -16.29 -17.59 12.28
N SER A 106 -17.19 -18.05 11.43
CA SER A 106 -17.23 -19.45 10.99
C SER A 106 -16.61 -19.60 9.61
N MET A 107 -15.95 -20.73 9.33
CA MET A 107 -15.43 -21.05 7.98
C MET A 107 -16.53 -21.36 6.95
N LYS A 108 -17.81 -21.20 7.31
CA LYS A 108 -18.92 -21.41 6.39
C LYS A 108 -19.10 -20.14 5.55
N VAL A 109 -18.82 -20.25 4.27
CA VAL A 109 -19.10 -19.21 3.27
C VAL A 109 -20.55 -19.36 2.83
N GLU A 110 -21.27 -18.25 2.74
CA GLU A 110 -22.62 -18.21 2.17
C GLU A 110 -22.60 -18.49 0.67
N ARG A 111 -23.63 -19.16 0.15
CA ARG A 111 -23.76 -19.34 -1.30
C ARG A 111 -24.08 -18.00 -1.94
N SER A 112 -23.32 -17.64 -2.98
CA SER A 112 -23.47 -16.36 -3.67
C SER A 112 -24.83 -16.25 -4.36
N THR A 113 -25.48 -15.09 -4.23
CA THR A 113 -26.71 -14.77 -4.96
C THR A 113 -26.41 -14.14 -6.32
N LEU A 114 -27.37 -14.15 -7.25
CA LEU A 114 -27.21 -13.55 -8.58
C LEU A 114 -26.85 -12.05 -8.53
N ASP A 115 -27.41 -11.33 -7.56
CA ASP A 115 -27.13 -9.89 -7.37
C ASP A 115 -25.67 -9.63 -6.93
N GLN A 116 -25.11 -10.49 -6.07
CA GLN A 116 -23.69 -10.40 -5.68
C GLN A 116 -22.75 -10.65 -6.86
N VAL A 117 -23.13 -11.56 -7.76
CA VAL A 117 -22.34 -11.87 -8.96
C VAL A 117 -22.34 -10.68 -9.92
N LYS A 118 -23.49 -10.05 -10.18
CA LYS A 118 -23.58 -8.85 -11.03
C LYS A 118 -22.73 -7.71 -10.49
N LYS A 119 -22.82 -7.41 -9.18
CA LYS A 119 -21.98 -6.40 -8.50
C LYS A 119 -20.49 -6.71 -8.64
N ARG A 120 -20.10 -7.98 -8.55
CA ARG A 120 -18.69 -8.38 -8.75
C ARG A 120 -18.21 -8.18 -10.19
N PHE A 121 -19.07 -8.46 -11.17
CA PHE A 121 -18.76 -8.21 -12.58
C PHE A 121 -18.60 -6.72 -12.88
N GLU A 122 -19.45 -5.87 -12.34
CA GLU A 122 -19.32 -4.41 -12.48
C GLU A 122 -18.03 -3.89 -11.85
N LEU A 123 -17.69 -4.35 -10.64
CA LEU A 123 -16.42 -3.98 -9.99
C LEU A 123 -15.20 -4.48 -10.77
N ASN A 124 -15.27 -5.70 -11.32
CA ASN A 124 -14.18 -6.23 -12.14
C ASN A 124 -14.03 -5.46 -13.45
N LYS A 125 -15.16 -5.10 -14.09
CA LYS A 125 -15.15 -4.28 -15.31
C LYS A 125 -14.56 -2.90 -15.04
N LYS A 126 -14.94 -2.23 -13.95
CA LYS A 126 -14.34 -0.96 -13.54
C LYS A 126 -12.82 -1.07 -13.31
N LYS A 127 -12.36 -2.14 -12.64
CA LYS A 127 -10.92 -2.38 -12.44
C LYS A 127 -10.16 -2.64 -13.76
N ILE A 128 -10.80 -3.29 -14.73
CA ILE A 128 -10.22 -3.50 -16.05
C ILE A 128 -10.17 -2.18 -16.83
N GLU A 129 -11.24 -1.36 -16.77
CA GLU A 129 -11.27 -0.03 -17.37
C GLU A 129 -10.25 0.92 -16.74
N GLU A 130 -10.03 0.88 -15.42
CA GLU A 130 -8.98 1.64 -14.74
C GLU A 130 -7.59 1.25 -15.24
N LYS A 131 -7.32 -0.06 -15.35
CA LYS A 131 -6.06 -0.55 -15.94
C LYS A 131 -5.91 -0.15 -17.40
N GLN A 132 -6.97 -0.23 -18.20
CA GLN A 132 -6.95 0.22 -19.59
C GLN A 132 -6.64 1.71 -19.68
N LYS A 133 -7.24 2.54 -18.83
CA LYS A 133 -6.91 3.97 -18.76
C LYS A 133 -5.46 4.21 -18.36
N GLU A 134 -4.89 3.43 -17.44
CA GLU A 134 -3.46 3.52 -17.11
C GLU A 134 -2.57 3.23 -18.34
N TYR A 135 -2.91 2.23 -19.15
CA TYR A 135 -2.23 1.97 -20.43
C TYR A 135 -2.42 3.11 -21.43
N ASP A 136 -3.63 3.67 -21.53
CA ASP A 136 -3.91 4.84 -22.40
C ASP A 136 -3.12 6.09 -21.95
N PHE A 137 -2.90 6.29 -20.65
CA PHE A 137 -2.03 7.36 -20.14
C PHE A 137 -0.57 7.14 -20.48
N GLU A 138 -0.09 5.89 -20.43
CA GLU A 138 1.28 5.55 -20.79
C GLU A 138 1.53 5.76 -22.30
N GLU A 139 0.58 5.35 -23.15
CA GLU A 139 0.61 5.63 -24.59
C GLU A 139 0.54 7.13 -24.88
N ARG A 140 -0.37 7.87 -24.22
CA ARG A 140 -0.47 9.33 -24.36
C ARG A 140 0.78 10.06 -23.87
N MET A 141 1.44 9.57 -22.82
CA MET A 141 2.70 10.12 -22.34
C MET A 141 3.85 9.85 -23.31
N LYS A 142 3.80 8.72 -24.04
CA LYS A 142 4.76 8.40 -25.08
C LYS A 142 4.55 9.29 -26.31
N GLU A 143 3.30 9.51 -26.74
CA GLU A 143 2.97 10.42 -27.84
C GLU A 143 3.41 11.86 -27.53
N LEU A 144 3.14 12.35 -26.30
CA LEU A 144 3.57 13.69 -25.88
C LEU A 144 5.11 13.82 -25.88
N ARG A 145 5.82 12.76 -25.48
CA ARG A 145 7.29 12.71 -25.51
C ARG A 145 7.82 12.72 -26.94
N GLU A 146 7.18 11.96 -27.85
CA GLU A 146 7.52 11.95 -29.27
C GLU A 146 7.23 13.29 -29.96
N GLU A 147 6.13 13.96 -29.62
CA GLU A 147 5.83 15.31 -30.09
C GLU A 147 6.84 16.34 -29.58
N GLU A 148 7.25 16.24 -28.31
CA GLU A 148 8.27 17.12 -27.73
C GLU A 148 9.64 16.89 -28.40
N GLU A 149 9.99 15.64 -28.71
CA GLU A 149 11.21 15.29 -29.44
C GLU A 149 11.17 15.80 -30.89
N LYS A 150 10.05 15.65 -31.59
CA LYS A 150 9.85 16.21 -32.94
C LYS A 150 9.90 17.74 -32.92
N ALA A 151 9.31 18.38 -31.91
CA ALA A 151 9.37 19.83 -31.74
C ALA A 151 10.80 20.30 -31.42
N LYS A 152 11.56 19.55 -30.62
CA LYS A 152 12.99 19.83 -30.36
C LYS A 152 13.84 19.63 -31.61
N ALA A 153 13.58 18.60 -32.41
CA ALA A 153 14.26 18.36 -33.68
C ALA A 153 13.97 19.49 -34.69
N TYR A 154 12.72 19.88 -34.86
CA TYR A 154 12.31 20.99 -35.72
C TYR A 154 12.91 22.33 -35.27
N ARG A 155 12.98 22.60 -33.95
CA ARG A 155 13.66 23.78 -33.40
C ARG A 155 15.16 23.77 -33.71
N LYS A 156 15.83 22.62 -33.55
CA LYS A 156 17.26 22.47 -33.88
C LYS A 156 17.52 22.65 -35.38
N GLU A 157 16.66 22.10 -36.23
CA GLU A 157 16.77 22.21 -37.68
C GLU A 157 16.56 23.65 -38.15
N LYS A 158 15.52 24.33 -37.64
CA LYS A 158 15.29 25.76 -37.91
C LYS A 158 16.44 26.65 -37.41
N GLN A 159 17.11 26.25 -36.32
CA GLN A 159 18.29 26.97 -35.82
C GLN A 159 19.53 26.71 -36.69
N LYS A 160 19.70 25.50 -37.23
CA LYS A 160 20.76 25.17 -38.21
C LYS A 160 20.52 25.85 -39.56
N GLU A 161 19.28 25.91 -40.03
CA GLU A 161 18.94 26.58 -41.29
C GLU A 161 19.16 28.10 -41.19
N LYS A 162 18.83 28.71 -40.04
CA LYS A 162 19.18 30.11 -39.77
C LYS A 162 20.68 30.34 -39.73
N LYS A 163 21.46 29.41 -39.16
CA LYS A 163 22.93 29.49 -39.18
C LYS A 163 23.48 29.37 -40.60
N ARG A 164 22.98 28.42 -41.40
CA ARG A 164 23.36 28.27 -42.81
C ARG A 164 23.00 29.50 -43.65
N LYS A 165 21.82 30.09 -43.45
CA LYS A 165 21.44 31.34 -44.13
C LYS A 165 22.32 32.51 -43.71
N ALA A 166 22.66 32.63 -42.42
CA ALA A 166 23.60 33.67 -41.97
C ALA A 166 25.02 33.45 -42.51
N GLU A 167 25.44 32.20 -42.70
CA GLU A 167 26.71 31.85 -43.33
C GLU A 167 26.68 32.12 -44.85
N GLU A 168 25.59 31.79 -45.54
CA GLU A 168 25.37 32.14 -46.96
C GLU A 168 25.30 33.68 -47.17
N GLU A 169 24.71 34.43 -46.24
CA GLU A 169 24.63 35.90 -46.26
C GLU A 169 25.99 36.56 -45.98
N LEU A 170 26.78 36.01 -45.04
CA LEU A 170 28.17 36.42 -44.81
C LEU A 170 29.09 36.08 -46.00
N THR A 171 28.91 34.92 -46.65
CA THR A 171 29.67 34.59 -47.86
C THR A 171 29.30 35.48 -49.05
N PHE A 172 28.08 36.01 -49.11
CA PHE A 172 27.66 36.94 -50.16
C PHE A 172 28.24 38.35 -49.96
N GLU A 173 28.45 38.78 -48.70
CA GLU A 173 29.20 40.01 -48.39
C GLU A 173 30.71 39.85 -48.64
N GLU A 174 31.29 38.68 -48.34
CA GLU A 174 32.71 38.40 -48.63
C GLU A 174 32.99 38.25 -50.13
N ASP A 175 32.07 37.72 -50.94
CA ASP A 175 32.24 37.64 -52.40
C ASP A 175 32.17 39.01 -53.09
N ASP A 176 31.41 39.99 -52.56
CA ASP A 176 31.35 41.36 -53.10
C ASP A 176 32.64 42.14 -52.78
N GLU A 177 33.22 41.96 -51.59
CA GLU A 177 34.54 42.51 -51.24
C GLU A 177 35.69 41.75 -51.94
N MET A 178 35.61 40.42 -52.11
CA MET A 178 36.63 39.63 -52.80
C MET A 178 36.61 39.83 -54.32
N ALA A 179 35.45 40.09 -54.92
CA ALA A 179 35.32 40.51 -56.33
C ALA A 179 35.87 41.93 -56.56
N ALA A 180 35.75 42.83 -55.57
CA ALA A 180 36.36 44.15 -55.60
C ALA A 180 37.89 44.11 -55.41
N VAL A 181 38.41 43.20 -54.57
CA VAL A 181 39.86 42.96 -54.37
C VAL A 181 40.49 42.21 -55.56
N MET A 182 39.75 41.33 -56.24
CA MET A 182 40.22 40.62 -57.45
C MET A 182 39.98 41.38 -58.78
N GLY A 183 39.56 42.65 -58.73
CA GLY A 183 39.61 43.55 -59.88
C GLY A 183 38.59 43.29 -61.00
N PHE A 184 37.45 42.64 -60.71
CA PHE A 184 36.38 42.42 -61.71
C PHE A 184 35.38 43.60 -61.84
N SER A 185 35.66 44.73 -61.18
CA SER A 185 34.88 45.96 -61.30
C SER A 185 35.35 46.80 -62.49
N GLY A 186 34.99 46.41 -63.72
CA GLY A 186 35.00 47.36 -64.84
C GLY A 186 35.37 46.79 -66.21
N PHE A 187 34.45 46.07 -66.85
CA PHE A 187 34.42 45.99 -68.31
C PHE A 187 33.21 46.77 -68.85
N GLY A 188 33.44 48.07 -69.00
CA GLY A 188 32.80 49.02 -69.93
C GLY A 188 31.31 48.90 -70.27
N SER A 189 30.46 49.68 -69.58
CA SER A 189 29.26 50.21 -70.23
C SER A 189 29.56 51.60 -70.82
N THR A 190 29.75 51.67 -72.13
CA THR A 190 29.71 52.93 -72.89
C THR A 190 28.63 52.88 -73.97
N LYS A 191 27.94 54.01 -74.07
CA LYS A 191 26.64 54.29 -74.69
C LYS A 191 26.71 54.46 -76.23
N LYS A 192 25.60 54.08 -76.90
CA LYS A 192 24.96 54.68 -78.12
C LYS A 192 25.70 54.70 -79.49
N SER A 193 25.11 54.07 -80.51
CA SER A 193 24.48 54.71 -81.70
C SER A 193 24.19 53.69 -82.84
N SER A 194 23.11 53.96 -83.60
CA SER A 194 22.50 53.22 -84.74
C SER A 194 21.48 52.14 -84.40
#